data_AF-A0A969W7S2-F1
#
_entry.id   AF-A0A969W7S2-F1
#
_cell.length_a   1.000
_cell.length_b   1.000
_cell.length_c   1.000
_cell.angle_alpha   90.00
_cell.angle_beta   90.00
_cell.angle_gamma   90.00
#
_symmetry.space_group_name_H-M   'P 1'
#
loop_
_entity.id
_entity.type
_entity.pdbx_description
1 polymer ?
#
loop_
_entity_poly.entity_id
_entity_poly.type
_entity_poly.pdbx_seq_one_letter_code
_entity_poly.pdbx_strand_id
1 'polypeptide(L)'
;MGKDTSGEIANIDLDLFRRVSMVRARGDVRYYLNAVLVQPHQDGVLAVASDGHRLLVGLDRRGMCARPIIVDLSADAAKGAKQGERLSFVESTVGPTFVQAIRRRPDEIVDKRFGVRNAGDVIDGRLAKLVEGKFPNWVSIITPRKLGKASGFVVNPVYMREMMRAMQFSRFSGVEVLMTDAGANGPIFFIPARANADMELVGIVMPMLFDRSPDLPSWIGNTVAAGHEKPAKQPADQPAGEVTA
;
A
#
# COMPACT_ATOMS: atom_id res chain seq x y z
N MET A 1 11.51 -33.45 21.64
CA MET A 1 10.54 -32.54 22.28
C MET A 1 11.11 -31.13 22.17
N GLY A 2 10.73 -30.40 21.12
CA GLY A 2 11.38 -29.14 20.71
C GLY A 2 11.10 -28.03 21.73
N LYS A 3 12.15 -27.38 22.23
CA LYS A 3 12.02 -26.25 23.14
C LYS A 3 11.37 -25.09 22.39
N ASP A 4 10.19 -24.70 22.86
CA ASP A 4 9.38 -23.62 22.32
C ASP A 4 10.18 -22.28 22.36
N THR A 5 10.48 -21.74 21.19
CA THR A 5 11.41 -20.63 20.94
C THR A 5 10.72 -19.35 20.45
N SER A 6 9.70 -18.82 21.13
CA SER A 6 9.22 -17.47 20.77
C SER A 6 8.78 -16.63 21.96
N GLY A 7 9.62 -15.67 22.37
CA GLY A 7 9.14 -14.42 22.98
C GLY A 7 8.75 -13.40 21.90
N GLU A 8 8.85 -13.80 20.63
CA GLU A 8 8.43 -13.01 19.48
C GLU A 8 6.90 -12.96 19.42
N ILE A 9 6.34 -11.76 19.56
CA ILE A 9 4.90 -11.51 19.53
C ILE A 9 4.40 -11.22 18.11
N ALA A 10 5.26 -10.68 17.25
CA ALA A 10 4.94 -10.46 15.84
C ALA A 10 6.21 -10.36 15.00
N ASN A 11 6.13 -10.75 13.73
CA ASN A 11 7.10 -10.37 12.72
C ASN A 11 6.43 -10.07 11.39
N ILE A 12 6.98 -9.10 10.67
CA ILE A 12 6.40 -8.59 9.44
C ILE A 12 7.50 -8.07 8.51
N ASP A 13 7.29 -8.15 7.19
CA ASP A 13 8.14 -7.53 6.20
C ASP A 13 8.26 -6.01 6.44
N LEU A 14 9.51 -5.52 6.50
CA LEU A 14 9.80 -4.13 6.84
C LEU A 14 9.42 -3.17 5.70
N ASP A 15 9.51 -3.58 4.43
CA ASP A 15 9.08 -2.75 3.31
C ASP A 15 7.56 -2.63 3.27
N LEU A 16 6.83 -3.74 3.52
CA LEU A 16 5.37 -3.70 3.71
C LEU A 16 4.98 -2.74 4.83
N PHE A 17 5.57 -2.90 6.01
CA PHE A 17 5.27 -2.05 7.16
C PHE A 17 5.53 -0.57 6.85
N ARG A 18 6.67 -0.27 6.21
CA ARG A 18 7.04 1.10 5.80
C ARG A 18 6.04 1.69 4.80
N ARG A 19 5.58 0.91 3.82
CA ARG A 19 4.58 1.33 2.83
C ARG A 19 3.24 1.63 3.48
N VAL A 20 2.76 0.72 4.32
CA VAL A 20 1.51 0.90 5.07
C VAL A 20 1.59 2.15 5.95
N SER A 21 2.73 2.38 6.63
CA SER A 21 2.95 3.56 7.47
C SER A 21 2.80 4.91 6.74
N MET A 22 2.87 4.95 5.41
CA MET A 22 2.80 6.21 4.65
C MET A 22 1.46 6.95 4.79
N VAL A 23 0.38 6.23 5.11
CA VAL A 23 -0.98 6.80 5.22
C VAL A 23 -1.47 6.98 6.66
N ARG A 24 -0.59 6.76 7.65
CA ARG A 24 -0.92 7.01 9.06
C ARG A 24 -1.14 8.51 9.31
N ALA A 25 -1.92 8.84 10.34
CA ALA A 25 -2.12 10.22 10.76
C ALA A 25 -0.80 10.85 11.26
N ARG A 26 -0.73 12.18 11.31
CA ARG A 26 0.44 12.91 11.83
C ARG A 26 -0.02 13.95 12.84
N GLY A 27 0.34 13.74 14.10
CA GLY A 27 -0.07 14.65 15.19
C GLY A 27 -1.56 14.64 15.46
N ASP A 28 -2.28 13.57 15.10
CA ASP A 28 -3.71 13.43 15.39
C ASP A 28 -3.92 13.18 16.89
N VAL A 29 -4.98 13.76 17.44
CA VAL A 29 -5.40 13.59 18.84
C VAL A 29 -5.75 12.14 19.17
N ARG A 30 -6.23 11.39 18.18
CA ARG A 30 -6.39 9.93 18.24
C ARG A 30 -5.02 9.32 18.02
N TYR A 31 -4.20 9.38 19.06
CA TYR A 31 -2.77 9.06 19.00
C TYR A 31 -2.45 7.68 18.41
N TYR A 32 -3.35 6.70 18.55
CA TYR A 32 -3.23 5.38 17.92
C TYR A 32 -3.31 5.38 16.38
N LEU A 33 -3.87 6.42 15.74
CA LEU A 33 -3.86 6.58 14.28
C LEU A 33 -2.53 7.13 13.75
N ASN A 34 -1.66 7.66 14.62
CA ASN A 34 -0.31 8.06 14.24
C ASN A 34 0.63 6.84 14.06
N ALA A 35 0.10 5.62 14.24
CA ALA A 35 0.83 4.36 14.26
C ALA A 35 0.17 3.32 13.33
N VAL A 36 0.78 2.14 13.21
CA VAL A 36 0.31 1.03 12.36
C VAL A 36 -0.21 -0.10 13.23
N LEU A 37 -1.43 -0.56 12.96
CA LEU A 37 -1.96 -1.79 13.53
C LEU A 37 -1.31 -2.99 12.84
N VAL A 38 -0.73 -3.90 13.61
CA VAL A 38 -0.27 -5.21 13.17
C VAL A 38 -1.13 -6.26 13.85
N GLN A 39 -1.80 -7.13 13.09
CA GLN A 39 -2.74 -8.10 13.64
C GLN A 39 -2.66 -9.47 12.95
N PRO A 40 -3.01 -10.56 13.66
CA PRO A 40 -3.12 -11.89 13.06
C PRO A 40 -4.11 -11.93 11.90
N HIS A 41 -3.79 -12.75 10.92
CA HIS A 41 -4.69 -13.15 9.85
C HIS A 41 -4.49 -14.64 9.52
N GLN A 42 -5.51 -15.32 9.01
CA GLN A 42 -5.43 -16.75 8.70
C GLN A 42 -4.31 -17.07 7.69
N ASP A 43 -4.05 -16.13 6.78
CA ASP A 43 -3.06 -16.26 5.71
C ASP A 43 -1.72 -15.58 6.03
N GLY A 44 -1.48 -15.14 7.27
CA GLY A 44 -0.24 -14.47 7.68
C GLY A 44 -0.46 -13.33 8.69
N VAL A 45 0.09 -12.15 8.40
CA VAL A 45 -0.06 -10.95 9.24
C VAL A 45 -0.56 -9.77 8.42
N LEU A 46 -1.47 -8.99 9.00
CA LEU A 46 -1.93 -7.74 8.40
C LEU A 46 -1.25 -6.54 9.08
N ALA A 47 -0.81 -5.59 8.26
CA ALA A 47 -0.51 -4.23 8.66
C ALA A 47 -1.60 -3.28 8.17
N VAL A 48 -2.09 -2.40 9.02
CA VAL A 48 -3.14 -1.43 8.70
C VAL A 48 -2.78 -0.05 9.23
N ALA A 49 -2.88 0.96 8.36
CA ALA A 49 -2.73 2.36 8.73
C ALA A 49 -3.86 3.19 8.16
N SER A 50 -4.20 4.27 8.85
CA SER A 50 -5.22 5.22 8.42
C SER A 50 -5.02 6.58 9.07
N ASP A 51 -5.46 7.62 8.38
CA ASP A 51 -5.60 8.98 8.90
C ASP A 51 -7.08 9.40 9.07
N GLY A 52 -8.00 8.46 8.91
CA GLY A 52 -9.45 8.70 8.91
C GLY A 52 -10.03 9.10 7.55
N HIS A 53 -9.20 9.52 6.57
CA HIS A 53 -9.64 9.83 5.21
C HIS A 53 -9.21 8.77 4.19
N ARG A 54 -8.15 8.04 4.49
CA ARG A 54 -7.65 6.93 3.70
C ARG A 54 -7.18 5.82 4.61
N LEU A 55 -7.08 4.63 4.04
CA LEU A 55 -6.70 3.41 4.73
C LEU A 55 -5.84 2.57 3.79
N LEU A 56 -4.77 1.99 4.30
CA LEU A 56 -3.93 1.06 3.55
C LEU A 56 -3.78 -0.21 4.37
N VAL A 57 -4.09 -1.34 3.74
CA VAL A 57 -3.98 -2.67 4.31
C VAL A 57 -2.91 -3.42 3.53
N GLY A 58 -1.99 -4.03 4.25
CA GLY A 58 -0.99 -4.93 3.70
C GLY A 58 -1.06 -6.30 4.34
N LEU A 59 -1.02 -7.36 3.53
CA LEU A 59 -0.89 -8.75 3.99
C LEU A 59 0.53 -9.22 3.71
N ASP A 60 1.24 -9.66 4.74
CA ASP A 60 2.48 -10.44 4.61
C ASP A 60 2.17 -11.91 4.93
N ARG A 61 2.25 -12.76 3.90
CA ARG A 61 1.91 -14.19 3.99
C ARG A 61 2.93 -15.01 4.77
N ARG A 62 4.14 -14.47 4.99
CA ARG A 62 5.22 -15.12 5.75
C ARG A 62 5.33 -14.61 7.17
N GLY A 63 4.58 -13.57 7.51
CA GLY A 63 4.61 -12.99 8.84
C GLY A 63 3.77 -13.75 9.85
N MET A 64 4.07 -13.51 11.12
CA MET A 64 3.25 -14.01 12.22
C MET A 64 2.90 -12.87 13.16
N CYS A 65 1.78 -13.01 13.84
CA CYS A 65 1.38 -12.10 14.90
C CYS A 65 0.53 -12.89 15.89
N ALA A 66 0.96 -12.97 17.14
CA ALA A 66 0.25 -13.72 18.18
C ALA A 66 -1.04 -12.98 18.61
N ARG A 67 -0.99 -11.64 18.62
CA ARG A 67 -2.10 -10.77 19.04
C ARG A 67 -1.99 -9.39 18.39
N PRO A 68 -3.11 -8.67 18.19
CA PRO A 68 -3.06 -7.30 17.70
C PRO A 68 -2.13 -6.41 18.54
N ILE A 69 -1.27 -5.64 17.86
CA ILE A 69 -0.40 -4.62 18.43
C ILE A 69 -0.45 -3.36 17.57
N ILE A 70 -0.29 -2.19 18.18
CA ILE A 70 -0.17 -0.93 17.45
C ILE A 70 1.26 -0.44 17.61
N VAL A 71 1.92 -0.16 16.49
CA VAL A 71 3.35 0.12 16.43
C VAL A 71 3.59 1.48 15.80
N ASP A 72 4.23 2.37 16.54
CA ASP A 72 4.84 3.58 15.99
C ASP A 72 6.31 3.30 15.68
N LEU A 73 6.61 3.20 14.38
CA LEU A 73 7.98 3.15 13.89
C LEU A 73 8.39 4.55 13.45
N SER A 74 9.50 5.04 14.02
CA SER A 74 10.10 6.30 13.61
C SER A 74 10.56 6.24 12.15
N ALA A 75 10.58 7.40 11.48
CA ALA A 75 11.09 7.49 10.11
C ALA A 75 12.55 7.02 10.01
N ASP A 76 13.35 7.23 11.05
CA ASP A 76 14.76 6.82 11.09
C ASP A 76 14.94 5.30 11.18
N ALA A 77 14.07 4.59 11.90
CA ALA A 77 14.07 3.12 11.90
C ALA A 77 13.70 2.53 10.52
N ALA A 78 12.88 3.24 9.75
CA ALA A 78 12.49 2.82 8.40
C ALA A 78 13.50 3.26 7.32
N LYS A 79 14.47 4.13 7.66
CA LYS A 79 15.51 4.56 6.70
C LYS A 79 16.43 3.39 6.37
N GLY A 80 16.70 3.24 5.07
CA GLY A 80 17.60 2.21 4.56
C GLY A 80 17.03 0.79 4.62
N ALA A 81 15.76 0.59 4.93
CA ALA A 81 15.08 -0.71 4.85
C ALA A 81 15.31 -1.34 3.46
N LYS A 82 15.82 -2.58 3.46
CA LYS A 82 16.06 -3.36 2.25
C LYS A 82 14.95 -4.39 2.08
N GLN A 83 14.72 -4.78 0.84
CA GLN A 83 13.76 -5.81 0.52
C GLN A 83 14.12 -7.15 1.21
N GLY A 84 13.11 -7.81 1.78
CA GLY A 84 13.27 -9.08 2.48
C GLY A 84 13.70 -8.94 3.94
N GLU A 85 14.04 -7.75 4.40
CA GLU A 85 14.25 -7.53 5.84
C GLU A 85 12.92 -7.56 6.59
N ARG A 86 12.98 -8.08 7.80
CA ARG A 86 11.81 -8.27 8.66
C ARG A 86 11.96 -7.46 9.93
N LEU A 87 10.84 -6.96 10.40
CA LEU A 87 10.68 -6.31 11.68
C LEU A 87 10.10 -7.31 12.65
N SER A 88 10.88 -7.66 13.67
CA SER A 88 10.49 -8.59 14.73
C SER A 88 10.22 -7.84 16.02
N PHE A 89 9.08 -8.13 16.63
CA PHE A 89 8.65 -7.60 17.91
C PHE A 89 8.79 -8.69 18.96
N VAL A 90 9.64 -8.47 19.95
CA VAL A 90 9.93 -9.46 21.00
C VAL A 90 9.62 -8.89 22.35
N GLU A 91 8.85 -9.63 23.13
CA GLU A 91 8.53 -9.31 24.52
C GLU A 91 9.67 -9.73 25.43
N SER A 92 10.21 -8.77 26.20
CA SER A 92 11.27 -9.09 27.15
C SER A 92 10.74 -9.80 28.39
N THR A 93 11.39 -10.91 28.75
CA THR A 93 11.18 -11.61 30.03
C THR A 93 12.18 -11.19 31.12
N VAL A 94 13.11 -10.28 30.81
CA VAL A 94 14.11 -9.76 31.76
C VAL A 94 13.83 -8.28 32.02
N GLY A 95 13.26 -7.97 33.19
CA GLY A 95 12.87 -6.61 33.59
C GLY A 95 11.40 -6.26 33.31
N PRO A 96 10.99 -4.96 33.38
CA PRO A 96 9.65 -4.56 32.98
C PRO A 96 9.39 -5.00 31.54
N THR A 97 8.19 -5.49 31.22
CA THR A 97 7.88 -5.97 29.88
C THR A 97 7.96 -4.83 28.87
N PHE A 98 8.96 -4.86 27.99
CA PHE A 98 9.06 -3.97 26.85
C PHE A 98 9.21 -4.77 25.56
N VAL A 99 8.75 -4.17 24.46
CA VAL A 99 8.85 -4.77 23.14
C VAL A 99 10.00 -4.12 22.39
N GLN A 100 10.94 -4.94 21.93
CA GLN A 100 12.01 -4.49 21.06
C GLN A 100 11.66 -4.76 19.60
N ALA A 101 12.01 -3.81 18.74
CA ALA A 101 11.99 -3.99 17.30
C ALA A 101 13.38 -4.41 16.82
N ILE A 102 13.45 -5.51 16.08
CA ILE A 102 14.71 -6.03 15.54
C ILE A 102 14.57 -6.06 14.02
N ARG A 103 15.49 -5.40 13.32
CA ARG A 103 15.60 -5.49 11.86
C ARG A 103 16.50 -6.67 11.53
N ARG A 104 15.98 -7.67 10.82
CA ARG A 104 16.74 -8.91 10.52
C ARG A 104 16.53 -9.41 9.10
N ARG A 105 17.38 -10.32 8.64
CA ARG A 105 17.12 -11.12 7.43
C ARG A 105 16.17 -12.29 7.71
N PRO A 106 15.51 -12.87 6.70
CA PRO A 106 14.53 -13.94 6.91
C PRO A 106 15.11 -15.19 7.58
N ASP A 107 16.40 -15.47 7.39
CA ASP A 107 17.13 -16.62 7.89
C ASP A 107 17.74 -16.43 9.29
N GLU A 108 17.64 -15.22 9.86
CA GLU A 108 18.22 -14.90 11.17
C GLU A 108 17.28 -15.26 12.33
N ILE A 109 17.76 -16.09 13.27
CA ILE A 109 17.03 -16.51 14.48
C ILE A 109 17.22 -15.50 15.61
N VAL A 110 16.15 -15.15 16.32
CA VAL A 110 16.18 -14.24 17.48
C VAL A 110 16.27 -15.04 18.80
N ASP A 111 17.31 -14.80 19.60
CA ASP A 111 17.53 -15.43 20.92
C ASP A 111 16.81 -14.66 22.04
N LYS A 112 16.22 -15.40 23.00
CA LYS A 112 15.43 -14.92 24.14
C LYS A 112 16.22 -14.18 25.22
N ARG A 113 17.56 -14.28 25.25
CA ARG A 113 18.37 -13.81 26.41
C ARG A 113 18.78 -12.34 26.40
N PHE A 114 18.36 -11.56 25.40
CA PHE A 114 18.82 -10.19 25.12
C PHE A 114 20.33 -10.05 25.05
N GLY A 115 20.83 -10.04 23.81
CA GLY A 115 22.24 -9.90 23.49
C GLY A 115 22.51 -10.62 22.19
N VAL A 116 21.93 -10.07 21.11
CA VAL A 116 22.12 -10.46 19.71
C VAL A 116 23.51 -11.03 19.48
N ARG A 117 23.60 -12.36 19.35
CA ARG A 117 24.86 -13.00 18.97
C ARG A 117 25.07 -13.04 17.46
N ASN A 118 24.01 -12.86 16.65
CA ASN A 118 24.05 -12.88 15.16
C ASN A 118 22.74 -12.37 14.47
N ALA A 119 21.91 -11.56 15.12
CA ALA A 119 20.57 -11.19 14.63
C ALA A 119 20.43 -9.69 14.37
N GLY A 120 20.81 -9.24 13.17
CA GLY A 120 20.47 -7.93 12.63
C GLY A 120 20.82 -6.67 13.45
N ASP A 121 20.53 -5.50 12.89
CA ASP A 121 20.67 -4.23 13.60
C ASP A 121 19.49 -4.09 14.58
N VAL A 122 19.75 -4.15 15.89
CA VAL A 122 18.74 -3.82 16.90
C VAL A 122 18.28 -2.38 16.67
N ILE A 123 16.99 -2.21 16.43
CA ILE A 123 16.42 -0.87 16.32
C ILE A 123 16.29 -0.35 17.75
N ASP A 124 16.97 0.77 18.06
CA ASP A 124 16.85 1.44 19.35
C ASP A 124 15.36 1.55 19.73
N GLY A 125 14.97 1.16 20.94
CA GLY A 125 13.58 1.24 21.44
C GLY A 125 13.00 2.67 21.43
N ARG A 126 13.83 3.70 21.23
CA ARG A 126 13.36 5.06 20.91
C ARG A 126 12.74 5.18 19.52
N LEU A 127 13.13 4.31 18.61
CA LEU A 127 12.80 4.35 17.19
C LEU A 127 11.64 3.41 16.81
N ALA A 128 11.19 2.55 17.72
CA ALA A 128 10.00 1.71 17.58
C ALA A 128 9.27 1.57 18.93
N LYS A 129 7.98 1.91 18.99
CA LYS A 129 7.20 1.93 20.23
C LYS A 129 5.88 1.22 20.06
N LEU A 130 5.47 0.47 21.08
CA LEU A 130 4.07 0.06 21.20
C LEU A 130 3.22 1.24 21.62
N VAL A 131 2.07 1.37 20.97
CA VAL A 131 1.09 2.40 21.25
C VAL A 131 -0.14 1.73 21.84
N GLU A 132 -0.62 2.25 22.96
CA GLU A 132 -1.89 1.80 23.53
C GLU A 132 -3.08 2.37 22.74
N GLY A 133 -4.22 1.71 22.80
CA GLY A 133 -5.45 2.22 22.22
C GLY A 133 -6.21 1.17 21.40
N LYS A 134 -7.37 1.59 20.91
CA LYS A 134 -8.27 0.74 20.12
C LYS A 134 -8.29 1.26 18.68
N PHE A 135 -7.66 0.51 17.79
CA PHE A 135 -7.71 0.84 16.36
C PHE A 135 -9.17 0.71 15.85
N PRO A 136 -9.63 1.58 14.93
CA PRO A 136 -10.98 1.48 14.38
C PRO A 136 -11.24 0.11 13.74
N ASN A 137 -12.50 -0.35 13.78
CA ASN A 137 -12.92 -1.57 13.08
C ASN A 137 -12.88 -1.35 11.56
N TRP A 138 -11.70 -1.49 10.97
CA TRP A 138 -11.46 -1.21 9.57
C TRP A 138 -12.15 -2.19 8.63
N VAL A 139 -12.41 -3.42 9.08
CA VAL A 139 -13.08 -4.45 8.26
C VAL A 139 -14.48 -3.99 7.83
N SER A 140 -15.17 -3.23 8.69
CA SER A 140 -16.49 -2.66 8.37
C SER A 140 -16.46 -1.65 7.21
N ILE A 141 -15.29 -1.12 6.85
CA ILE A 141 -15.10 -0.21 5.71
C ILE A 141 -15.02 -1.02 4.40
N ILE A 142 -14.53 -2.27 4.45
CA ILE A 142 -14.17 -3.07 3.27
C ILE A 142 -15.28 -4.07 2.89
N THR A 143 -15.96 -4.68 3.87
CA THR A 143 -16.79 -5.87 3.65
C THR A 143 -18.30 -5.59 3.69
N PRO A 144 -19.11 -6.10 2.73
CA PRO A 144 -18.80 -6.41 1.34
C PRO A 144 -19.60 -5.46 0.45
N ARG A 145 -18.99 -4.37 -0.02
CA ARG A 145 -19.56 -3.67 -1.16
C ARG A 145 -19.08 -4.39 -2.41
N LYS A 146 -20.01 -4.90 -3.23
CA LYS A 146 -19.66 -5.33 -4.58
C LYS A 146 -18.96 -4.14 -5.24
N LEU A 147 -17.73 -4.35 -5.73
CA LEU A 147 -17.06 -3.35 -6.55
C LEU A 147 -18.04 -3.00 -7.68
N GLY A 148 -18.37 -1.71 -7.81
CA GLY A 148 -19.33 -1.25 -8.79
C GLY A 148 -18.81 -1.47 -10.22
N LYS A 149 -19.69 -1.37 -11.21
CA LYS A 149 -19.22 -0.97 -12.55
C LYS A 149 -18.67 0.44 -12.37
N ALA A 150 -17.40 0.66 -12.73
CA ALA A 150 -16.70 1.93 -12.53
C ALA A 150 -17.61 3.13 -12.82
N SER A 151 -18.13 3.76 -11.76
CA SER A 151 -18.71 5.10 -11.86
C SER A 151 -17.57 6.11 -11.79
N GLY A 152 -17.80 7.31 -12.33
CA GLY A 152 -16.85 8.39 -12.14
C GLY A 152 -16.68 8.66 -10.64
N PHE A 153 -15.44 8.67 -10.16
CA PHE A 153 -15.11 9.05 -8.79
C PHE A 153 -14.17 10.25 -8.80
N VAL A 154 -14.19 11.01 -7.72
CA VAL A 154 -13.25 12.13 -7.49
C VAL A 154 -12.35 11.76 -6.33
N VAL A 155 -11.06 12.00 -6.50
CA VAL A 155 -10.05 11.72 -5.47
C VAL A 155 -9.15 12.92 -5.24
N ASN A 156 -8.78 13.18 -3.99
CA ASN A 156 -7.81 14.20 -3.68
C ASN A 156 -6.45 13.81 -4.32
N PRO A 157 -5.82 14.69 -5.12
CA PRO A 157 -4.57 14.37 -5.80
C PRO A 157 -3.43 14.01 -4.83
N VAL A 158 -3.42 14.56 -3.62
CA VAL A 158 -2.46 14.21 -2.57
C VAL A 158 -2.68 12.77 -2.11
N TYR A 159 -3.93 12.37 -1.86
CA TYR A 159 -4.24 11.00 -1.44
C TYR A 159 -3.88 9.99 -2.54
N MET A 160 -4.21 10.31 -3.79
CA MET A 160 -3.82 9.51 -4.95
C MET A 160 -2.31 9.34 -5.05
N ARG A 161 -1.53 10.43 -4.96
CA ARG A 161 -0.07 10.39 -5.05
C ARG A 161 0.55 9.50 -3.97
N GLU A 162 0.15 9.67 -2.71
CA GLU A 162 0.71 8.88 -1.62
C GLU A 162 0.31 7.40 -1.73
N MET A 163 -0.91 7.10 -2.18
CA MET A 163 -1.35 5.72 -2.41
C MET A 163 -0.54 5.05 -3.53
N MET A 164 -0.34 5.75 -4.65
CA MET A 164 0.49 5.27 -5.76
C MET A 164 1.93 5.02 -5.31
N ARG A 165 2.52 5.94 -4.52
CA ARG A 165 3.87 5.75 -3.97
C ARG A 165 3.96 4.53 -3.05
N ALA A 166 2.96 4.31 -2.21
CA ALA A 166 2.93 3.14 -1.32
C ALA A 166 2.84 1.82 -2.12
N MET A 167 2.13 1.82 -3.24
CA MET A 167 1.93 0.65 -4.12
C MET A 167 3.05 0.40 -5.13
N GLN A 168 3.94 1.37 -5.35
CA GLN A 168 5.10 1.20 -6.24
C GLN A 168 6.14 0.25 -5.64
N PHE A 169 6.05 -1.03 -5.96
CA PHE A 169 7.07 -2.01 -5.61
C PHE A 169 8.35 -1.74 -6.40
N SER A 170 9.49 -1.69 -5.71
CA SER A 170 10.80 -1.33 -6.31
C SER A 170 11.25 -2.25 -7.44
N ARG A 171 10.73 -3.48 -7.51
CA ARG A 171 11.04 -4.47 -8.57
C ARG A 171 10.17 -4.34 -9.82
N PHE A 172 9.09 -3.58 -9.78
CA PHE A 172 8.14 -3.50 -10.88
C PHE A 172 8.08 -2.05 -11.40
N SER A 173 8.83 -1.76 -12.46
CA SER A 173 8.57 -0.58 -13.28
C SER A 173 7.25 -0.82 -14.04
N GLY A 174 6.19 -0.09 -13.67
CA GLY A 174 4.87 -0.23 -14.30
C GLY A 174 3.85 -1.04 -13.49
N VAL A 175 3.79 -0.87 -12.17
CA VAL A 175 2.67 -1.40 -11.37
C VAL A 175 1.38 -0.74 -11.84
N GLU A 176 0.52 -1.51 -12.48
CA GLU A 176 -0.84 -1.13 -12.80
C GLU A 176 -1.66 -1.17 -11.51
N VAL A 177 -2.43 -0.11 -11.24
CA VAL A 177 -3.33 -0.03 -10.09
C VAL A 177 -4.74 0.14 -10.63
N LEU A 178 -5.58 -0.86 -10.39
CA LEU A 178 -7.01 -0.74 -10.62
C LEU A 178 -7.58 0.22 -9.58
N MET A 179 -8.24 1.27 -10.07
CA MET A 179 -9.01 2.20 -9.26
C MET A 179 -10.49 2.00 -9.55
N THR A 180 -11.26 1.69 -8.52
CA THR A 180 -12.70 1.44 -8.66
C THR A 180 -13.43 1.90 -7.41
N ASP A 181 -14.70 2.25 -7.52
CA ASP A 181 -15.52 2.61 -6.38
C ASP A 181 -16.43 1.46 -5.94
N ALA A 182 -17.00 1.63 -4.75
CA ALA A 182 -18.09 0.80 -4.27
C ALA A 182 -19.47 1.44 -4.51
N GLY A 183 -19.68 1.96 -5.72
CA GLY A 183 -20.88 2.68 -6.15
C GLY A 183 -20.82 4.18 -5.90
N ALA A 184 -21.90 4.88 -6.28
CA ALA A 184 -22.04 6.33 -6.12
C ALA A 184 -21.78 6.74 -4.65
N ASN A 185 -20.83 7.66 -4.45
CA ASN A 185 -20.38 8.12 -3.13
C ASN A 185 -19.80 7.00 -2.22
N GLY A 186 -19.37 5.89 -2.81
CA GLY A 186 -18.65 4.83 -2.11
C GLY A 186 -17.15 5.11 -1.96
N PRO A 187 -16.45 4.40 -1.06
CA PRO A 187 -15.00 4.46 -1.00
C PRO A 187 -14.38 4.03 -2.34
N ILE A 188 -13.22 4.62 -2.62
CA ILE A 188 -12.39 4.32 -3.79
C ILE A 188 -11.34 3.31 -3.38
N PHE A 189 -11.31 2.18 -4.06
CA PHE A 189 -10.33 1.12 -3.89
C PHE A 189 -9.18 1.30 -4.87
N PHE A 190 -7.98 1.06 -4.36
CA PHE A 190 -6.73 1.00 -5.10
C PHE A 190 -6.21 -0.42 -4.94
N ILE A 191 -6.18 -1.15 -6.05
CA ILE A 191 -5.82 -2.57 -6.06
C ILE A 191 -4.70 -2.76 -7.09
N PRO A 192 -3.47 -3.15 -6.67
CA PRO A 192 -2.42 -3.44 -7.63
C PRO A 192 -2.83 -4.65 -8.49
N ALA A 193 -2.74 -4.51 -9.81
CA ALA A 193 -3.11 -5.57 -10.75
C ALA A 193 -2.19 -6.79 -10.66
N ARG A 194 -0.99 -6.61 -10.09
CA ARG A 194 -0.06 -7.68 -9.78
C ARG A 194 0.20 -7.73 -8.29
N ALA A 195 -0.21 -8.83 -7.67
CA ALA A 195 0.21 -9.17 -6.32
C ALA A 195 1.65 -9.69 -6.33
N ASN A 196 2.41 -9.39 -5.28
CA ASN A 196 3.60 -10.15 -4.96
C ASN A 196 3.13 -11.42 -4.22
N ALA A 197 3.67 -12.59 -4.57
CA ALA A 197 3.24 -13.86 -3.98
C ALA A 197 3.32 -13.90 -2.45
N ASP A 198 4.21 -13.09 -1.86
CA ASP A 198 4.40 -13.01 -0.41
C ASP A 198 3.73 -11.79 0.23
N MET A 199 3.31 -10.80 -0.58
CA MET A 199 2.85 -9.50 -0.10
C MET A 199 1.74 -8.93 -0.98
N GLU A 200 0.62 -8.60 -0.34
CA GLU A 200 -0.52 -7.95 -1.00
C GLU A 200 -0.82 -6.61 -0.33
N LEU A 201 -1.31 -5.65 -1.13
CA LEU A 201 -1.66 -4.31 -0.67
C LEU A 201 -3.03 -3.94 -1.22
N VAL A 202 -3.88 -3.34 -0.38
CA VAL A 202 -5.15 -2.73 -0.79
C VAL A 202 -5.25 -1.36 -0.16
N GLY A 203 -5.42 -0.34 -1.01
CA GLY A 203 -5.62 1.03 -0.61
C GLY A 203 -7.10 1.42 -0.69
N ILE A 204 -7.54 2.25 0.23
CA ILE A 204 -8.89 2.78 0.28
C ILE A 204 -8.81 4.28 0.52
N VAL A 205 -9.57 5.05 -0.25
CA VAL A 205 -9.81 6.47 0.00
C VAL A 205 -11.30 6.66 0.25
N MET A 206 -11.63 7.35 1.34
CA MET A 206 -13.03 7.65 1.67
C MET A 206 -13.66 8.53 0.58
N PRO A 207 -14.97 8.39 0.34
CA PRO A 207 -15.65 9.17 -0.68
C PRO A 207 -15.50 10.66 -0.40
N MET A 208 -15.30 11.43 -1.46
CA MET A 208 -15.36 12.87 -1.41
C MET A 208 -16.68 13.33 -2.04
N LEU A 209 -17.37 14.24 -1.36
CA LEU A 209 -18.55 14.88 -1.92
C LEU A 209 -18.12 15.72 -3.13
N PHE A 210 -18.88 15.58 -4.22
CA PHE A 210 -18.67 16.37 -5.41
C PHE A 210 -20.01 16.75 -6.02
N ASP A 211 -20.29 18.05 -6.06
CA ASP A 211 -21.62 18.55 -6.40
C ASP A 211 -21.86 18.65 -7.91
N ARG A 212 -20.81 18.64 -8.76
CA ARG A 212 -20.95 18.74 -10.23
C ARG A 212 -19.77 18.16 -10.99
N SER A 213 -20.02 17.22 -11.92
CA SER A 213 -19.03 16.84 -12.94
C SER A 213 -18.65 18.07 -13.79
N PRO A 214 -17.37 18.49 -13.84
CA PRO A 214 -16.96 19.59 -14.68
C PRO A 214 -16.99 19.11 -16.13
N ASP A 215 -17.46 19.96 -17.02
CA ASP A 215 -17.29 19.73 -18.45
C ASP A 215 -15.80 19.78 -18.80
N LEU A 216 -15.40 18.99 -19.80
CA LEU A 216 -14.05 19.11 -20.35
C LEU A 216 -13.85 20.55 -20.84
N PRO A 217 -12.72 21.21 -20.49
CA PRO A 217 -12.43 22.53 -21.01
C PRO A 217 -12.49 22.56 -22.54
N SER A 218 -13.16 23.58 -23.09
CA SER A 218 -13.42 23.71 -24.53
C SER A 218 -12.16 23.71 -25.40
N TRP A 219 -11.00 24.05 -24.83
CA TRP A 219 -9.72 24.02 -25.53
C TRP A 219 -9.17 22.61 -25.80
N ILE A 220 -9.64 21.55 -25.11
CA ILE A 220 -9.16 20.17 -25.31
C ILE A 220 -9.56 19.62 -26.70
N GLY A 221 -10.70 20.03 -27.24
CA GLY A 221 -11.16 19.64 -28.58
C GLY A 221 -10.66 20.53 -29.72
N ASN A 222 -10.05 21.68 -29.39
CA ASN A 222 -9.68 22.71 -30.35
C ASN A 222 -8.19 22.68 -30.75
N THR A 223 -7.44 21.65 -30.36
CA THR A 223 -6.14 21.34 -30.99
C THR A 223 -6.42 20.84 -32.40
N VAL A 224 -6.43 21.79 -33.32
CA VAL A 224 -6.57 21.65 -34.76
C VAL A 224 -5.78 20.45 -35.27
N ALA A 225 -6.42 19.67 -36.14
CA ALA A 225 -5.82 18.70 -37.05
C ALA A 225 -4.81 19.37 -38.01
N ALA A 226 -3.75 19.97 -37.48
CA ALA A 226 -2.63 20.46 -38.26
C ALA A 226 -1.70 19.28 -38.57
N GLY A 227 -2.01 18.52 -39.63
CA GLY A 227 -1.02 17.56 -40.15
C GLY A 227 -1.47 16.35 -40.95
N HIS A 228 -2.76 16.17 -41.27
CA HIS A 228 -3.16 15.12 -42.22
C HIS A 228 -3.98 15.70 -43.38
N GLU A 229 -3.29 16.44 -44.27
CA GLU A 229 -3.74 16.54 -45.65
C GLU A 229 -3.85 15.12 -46.20
N LYS A 230 -5.05 14.72 -46.65
CA LYS A 230 -5.21 13.53 -47.49
C LYS A 230 -4.31 13.70 -48.72
N PRO A 231 -3.50 12.70 -49.11
CA PRO A 231 -2.78 12.79 -50.36
C PRO A 231 -3.77 12.99 -51.50
N ALA A 232 -3.51 14.02 -52.31
CA ALA A 232 -4.31 14.35 -53.48
C ALA A 232 -4.45 13.11 -54.38
N LYS A 233 -5.68 12.81 -54.81
CA LYS A 233 -5.93 11.78 -55.83
C LYS A 233 -5.11 12.12 -57.07
N GLN A 234 -4.18 11.25 -57.46
CA GLN A 234 -3.57 11.28 -58.78
C GLN A 234 -4.69 11.20 -59.84
N PRO A 235 -4.64 12.03 -60.90
CA PRO A 235 -5.58 11.91 -61.99
C PRO A 235 -5.39 10.55 -62.69
N ALA A 236 -6.50 9.83 -62.85
CA ALA A 236 -6.55 8.57 -63.58
C ALA A 236 -6.13 8.78 -65.04
N ASP A 237 -5.23 7.93 -65.52
CA ASP A 237 -4.87 7.79 -66.93
C ASP A 237 -6.12 7.66 -67.79
N GLN A 238 -6.17 8.46 -68.87
CA GLN A 238 -7.19 8.37 -69.91
C GLN A 238 -6.99 7.10 -70.75
N PRO A 239 -8.08 6.46 -71.23
CA PRO A 239 -7.98 5.22 -71.99
C PRO A 239 -7.36 5.44 -73.37
N ALA A 240 -6.46 4.52 -73.74
CA ALA A 240 -5.86 4.41 -75.07
C ALA A 240 -6.95 4.23 -76.14
N GLY A 241 -6.85 5.04 -77.20
CA GLY A 241 -7.73 4.99 -78.35
C GLY A 241 -7.65 3.66 -79.11
N GLU A 242 -8.81 3.24 -79.60
CA GLU A 242 -9.01 2.16 -80.56
C GLU A 242 -8.18 2.40 -81.83
N VAL A 243 -7.47 1.35 -82.27
CA VAL A 243 -6.93 1.23 -83.63
C VAL A 243 -7.71 0.12 -84.30
N THR A 244 -8.56 0.47 -85.26
CA THR A 244 -9.07 -0.44 -86.29
C THR A 244 -8.48 -0.05 -87.65
N ALA A 245 -8.28 -1.09 -88.46
CA ALA A 245 -7.58 -1.13 -89.73
C ALA A 245 -8.16 -0.24 -90.84
#